data_AF-A0A502CHG7-F1
#
_entry.id   AF-A0A502CHG7-F1
#
_cell.length_a   1.000
_cell.length_b   1.000
_cell.length_c   1.000
_cell.angle_alpha   90.00
_cell.angle_beta   90.00
_cell.angle_gamma   90.00
#
_symmetry.space_group_name_H-M   'P 1'
#
loop_
_entity.id
_entity.type
_entity.pdbx_description
1 polymer ?
#
loop_
_entity_poly.entity_id
_entity_poly.type
_entity_poly.pdbx_seq_one_letter_code
_entity_poly.pdbx_strand_id
1 'polypeptide(L)'
;MPPFLNGRRNRRVSLFAALRVVGSFPTAFLYQDVFALADDRHNGPDDLDARIARAQAEHDTGATRAEARAESRGWAVGIEFVGVVLVSAAIGWGIDNYAGLGTKPWAMIAMLVLGFVAGVYRAMQTTAQFDADPSTGSRK
;
A
#
# COMPACT_ATOMS: atom_id res chain seq x y z
N MET A 1 -3.58 34.92 32.69
CA MET A 1 -2.20 35.21 33.16
C MET A 1 -1.48 33.88 33.41
N PRO A 2 -0.35 33.59 32.73
CA PRO A 2 0.56 32.48 33.03
C PRO A 2 1.59 32.87 34.13
N PRO A 3 2.31 31.89 34.71
CA PRO A 3 3.77 32.00 34.60
C PRO A 3 4.51 30.67 34.30
N PHE A 4 5.63 30.85 33.60
CA PHE A 4 6.67 29.88 33.22
C PHE A 4 7.65 29.63 34.37
N LEU A 5 8.14 28.39 34.57
CA LEU A 5 9.50 28.06 35.08
C LEU A 5 9.82 26.60 34.69
N ASN A 6 10.61 26.34 33.65
CA ASN A 6 12.09 26.19 33.66
C ASN A 6 12.63 25.23 34.73
N GLY A 7 13.14 24.07 34.29
CA GLY A 7 13.72 23.08 35.19
C GLY A 7 14.40 21.90 34.48
N ARG A 8 15.27 22.17 33.49
CA ARG A 8 16.27 21.18 33.05
C ARG A 8 17.15 20.80 34.25
N ARG A 9 16.98 19.58 34.78
CA ARG A 9 17.94 18.95 35.69
C ARG A 9 18.47 17.65 35.09
N ASN A 10 19.56 17.82 34.34
CA ASN A 10 20.57 16.81 34.14
C ASN A 10 21.18 16.38 35.49
N ARG A 11 21.79 15.17 35.48
CA ARG A 11 22.69 14.53 36.45
C ARG A 11 22.08 13.30 37.14
N ARG A 12 21.82 12.24 36.37
CA ARG A 12 21.81 10.88 36.92
C ARG A 12 23.25 10.46 37.15
N VAL A 13 23.70 10.74 38.37
CA VAL A 13 24.96 10.32 38.96
C VAL A 13 25.02 8.79 38.87
N SER A 14 26.01 8.28 38.14
CA SER A 14 26.41 6.87 38.18
C SER A 14 27.05 6.61 39.54
N LEU A 15 26.44 5.76 40.36
CA LEU A 15 27.08 5.23 41.56
C LEU A 15 26.36 3.95 42.02
N PHE A 16 26.62 2.83 41.35
CA PHE A 16 26.37 1.50 41.94
C PHE A 16 27.63 0.67 41.82
N ALA A 17 28.57 1.02 42.70
CA ALA A 17 29.73 0.20 43.02
C ALA A 17 29.29 -0.88 44.01
N ALA A 18 29.55 -2.13 43.62
CA ALA A 18 30.07 -3.23 44.41
C ALA A 18 29.56 -3.42 45.85
N LEU A 19 28.81 -4.50 46.07
CA LEU A 19 28.94 -5.27 47.30
C LEU A 19 28.77 -6.77 47.01
N ARG A 20 29.85 -7.53 47.21
CA ARG A 20 29.88 -9.00 47.22
C ARG A 20 29.05 -9.49 48.40
N VAL A 21 28.17 -10.46 48.18
CA VAL A 21 27.70 -11.36 49.24
C VAL A 21 27.86 -12.80 48.73
N VAL A 22 28.84 -13.46 49.34
CA VAL A 22 29.01 -14.91 49.38
C VAL A 22 27.91 -15.46 50.28
N GLY A 23 27.20 -16.50 49.84
CA GLY A 23 26.24 -17.19 50.70
C GLY A 23 25.57 -18.39 50.04
N SER A 24 26.01 -19.58 50.44
CA SER A 24 25.24 -20.82 50.63
C SER A 24 24.27 -21.29 49.53
N PHE A 25 24.62 -22.39 48.86
CA PHE A 25 23.70 -23.13 47.97
C PHE A 25 22.76 -24.03 48.80
N PRO A 26 21.43 -23.84 48.76
CA PRO A 26 20.48 -24.75 49.40
C PRO A 26 20.12 -25.88 48.43
N THR A 27 20.30 -27.13 48.85
CA THR A 27 19.98 -28.36 48.10
C THR A 27 18.46 -28.67 48.03
N ALA A 28 17.60 -27.66 48.02
CA ALA A 28 16.14 -27.78 47.95
C ALA A 28 15.55 -27.25 46.62
N PHE A 29 16.36 -27.21 45.56
CA PHE A 29 16.03 -26.64 44.25
C PHE A 29 15.51 -27.67 43.23
N LEU A 30 15.13 -28.88 43.63
CA LEU A 30 14.93 -29.98 42.67
C LEU A 30 13.47 -30.39 42.39
N TYR A 31 12.47 -29.54 42.66
CA TYR A 31 11.11 -29.83 42.19
C TYR A 31 10.26 -28.60 41.82
N GLN A 32 10.51 -27.43 42.43
CA GLN A 32 9.64 -26.27 42.26
C GLN A 32 9.84 -25.52 40.92
N ASP A 33 11.06 -25.48 40.39
CA ASP A 33 11.38 -24.73 39.15
C ASP A 33 10.93 -25.43 37.87
N VAL A 34 10.82 -26.77 37.90
CA VAL A 34 10.37 -27.56 36.74
C VAL A 34 8.88 -27.40 36.49
N PHE A 35 8.09 -27.18 37.56
CA PHE A 35 6.63 -27.00 37.47
C PHE A 35 6.25 -25.59 37.01
N ALA A 36 7.05 -24.57 37.35
CA ALA A 36 6.85 -23.20 36.90
C ALA A 36 7.25 -22.97 35.43
N LEU A 37 8.25 -23.70 34.92
CA LEU A 37 8.64 -23.67 33.51
C LEU A 37 7.70 -24.49 32.59
N ALA A 38 6.75 -25.22 33.16
CA ALA A 38 5.75 -25.97 32.41
C ALA A 38 4.51 -25.13 32.03
N ASP A 39 4.29 -23.98 32.69
CA ASP A 39 3.14 -23.09 32.46
C ASP A 39 3.40 -22.00 31.40
N ASP A 40 4.60 -21.95 30.82
CA ASP A 40 4.90 -21.08 29.66
C ASP A 40 4.58 -21.74 28.31
N ARG A 41 4.15 -23.01 28.31
CA ARG A 41 3.86 -23.76 27.07
C ARG A 41 2.43 -23.55 26.54
N HIS A 42 1.56 -22.88 27.29
CA HIS A 42 0.16 -22.66 26.91
C HIS A 42 -0.13 -21.39 26.11
N ASN A 43 0.88 -20.54 25.89
CA ASN A 43 0.82 -19.47 24.88
C ASN A 43 1.39 -19.92 23.52
N GLY A 44 1.70 -21.22 23.40
CA GLY A 44 2.20 -21.85 22.19
C GLY A 44 1.07 -22.44 21.33
N PRO A 45 1.43 -22.88 20.11
CA PRO A 45 0.61 -23.10 18.93
C PRO A 45 -0.61 -22.21 18.67
N ASP A 46 -1.56 -22.14 19.60
CA ASP A 46 -2.89 -21.54 19.41
C ASP A 46 -2.85 -20.03 19.16
N ASP A 47 -1.95 -19.28 19.84
CA ASP A 47 -1.76 -17.83 19.58
C ASP A 47 -1.13 -17.59 18.19
N LEU A 48 -0.16 -18.43 17.81
CA LEU A 48 0.48 -18.33 16.50
C LEU A 48 -0.51 -18.69 15.40
N ASP A 49 -1.28 -19.76 15.59
CA ASP A 49 -2.34 -20.18 14.68
C ASP A 49 -3.42 -19.11 14.56
N ALA A 50 -3.80 -18.46 15.67
CA ALA A 50 -4.74 -17.34 15.64
C ALA A 50 -4.19 -16.13 14.88
N ARG A 51 -2.90 -15.82 15.01
CA ARG A 51 -2.24 -14.71 14.29
C ARG A 51 -2.05 -15.03 12.81
N ILE A 52 -1.70 -16.26 12.47
CA ILE A 52 -1.59 -16.74 11.09
C ILE A 52 -2.97 -16.72 10.42
N ALA A 53 -4.01 -17.22 11.10
CA ALA A 53 -5.38 -17.19 10.59
C ALA A 53 -5.88 -15.75 10.35
N ARG A 54 -5.58 -14.82 11.25
CA ARG A 54 -5.89 -13.39 11.06
C ARG A 54 -5.12 -12.77 9.89
N ALA A 55 -3.82 -13.02 9.81
CA ALA A 55 -2.98 -12.52 8.73
C ALA A 55 -3.41 -13.08 7.36
N GLN A 56 -3.77 -14.37 7.30
CA GLN A 56 -4.29 -15.01 6.10
C GLN A 56 -5.65 -14.43 5.71
N ALA A 57 -6.58 -14.26 6.66
CA ALA A 57 -7.89 -13.66 6.38
C ALA A 57 -7.79 -12.20 5.90
N GLU A 58 -6.86 -11.42 6.46
CA GLU A 58 -6.56 -10.06 5.99
C GLU A 58 -5.91 -10.06 4.61
N HIS A 59 -5.01 -11.01 4.34
CA HIS A 59 -4.38 -11.17 3.03
C HIS A 59 -5.38 -11.59 1.95
N ASP A 60 -6.26 -12.54 2.23
CA ASP A 60 -7.29 -13.01 1.28
C ASP A 60 -8.30 -11.89 0.99
N THR A 61 -8.78 -11.20 2.02
CA THR A 61 -9.67 -10.04 1.85
C THR A 61 -8.96 -8.89 1.13
N GLY A 62 -7.68 -8.68 1.42
CA GLY A 62 -6.83 -7.68 0.77
C GLY A 62 -6.62 -8.00 -0.72
N ALA A 63 -6.35 -9.26 -1.05
CA ALA A 63 -6.19 -9.76 -2.41
C ALA A 63 -7.47 -9.59 -3.22
N THR A 64 -8.63 -10.03 -2.71
CA THR A 64 -9.91 -9.85 -3.40
C THR A 64 -10.25 -8.38 -3.63
N ARG A 65 -9.99 -7.51 -2.65
CA ARG A 65 -10.21 -6.07 -2.81
C ARG A 65 -9.19 -5.43 -3.76
N ALA A 66 -7.96 -5.93 -3.82
CA ALA A 66 -6.94 -5.47 -4.76
C ALA A 66 -7.29 -5.88 -6.20
N GLU A 67 -7.75 -7.11 -6.40
CA GLU A 67 -8.25 -7.63 -7.68
C GLU A 67 -9.46 -6.84 -8.17
N ALA A 68 -10.49 -6.65 -7.34
CA ALA A 68 -11.67 -5.86 -7.70
C ALA A 68 -11.33 -4.40 -8.05
N ARG A 69 -10.33 -3.82 -7.36
CA ARG A 69 -9.81 -2.49 -7.71
C ARG A 69 -9.01 -2.50 -8.99
N ALA A 70 -8.21 -3.53 -9.27
CA ALA A 70 -7.46 -3.65 -10.51
C ALA A 70 -8.40 -3.78 -11.72
N GLU A 71 -9.45 -4.60 -11.59
CA GLU A 71 -10.46 -4.79 -12.63
C GLU A 71 -11.23 -3.49 -12.92
N SER A 72 -11.79 -2.85 -11.90
CA SER A 72 -12.53 -1.59 -12.08
C SER A 72 -11.67 -0.47 -12.69
N ARG A 73 -10.37 -0.43 -12.39
CA ARG A 73 -9.42 0.52 -12.99
C ARG A 73 -9.14 0.22 -14.46
N GLY A 74 -8.97 -1.05 -14.82
CA GLY A 74 -8.81 -1.45 -16.23
C GLY A 74 -10.00 -1.01 -17.09
N TRP A 75 -11.21 -1.17 -16.55
CA TRP A 75 -12.43 -0.65 -17.17
C TRP A 75 -12.43 0.87 -17.29
N ALA A 76 -12.01 1.61 -16.26
CA ALA A 76 -11.94 3.06 -16.31
C ALA A 76 -11.01 3.57 -17.42
N VAL A 77 -9.82 2.95 -17.57
CA VAL A 77 -8.88 3.28 -18.66
C VAL A 77 -9.49 2.98 -20.02
N GLY A 78 -10.16 1.83 -20.17
CA GLY A 78 -10.85 1.46 -21.40
C GLY A 78 -11.97 2.44 -21.78
N ILE A 79 -12.80 2.84 -20.81
CA ILE A 79 -13.90 3.80 -21.01
C ILE A 79 -13.35 5.18 -21.37
N GLU A 80 -12.28 5.63 -20.72
CA GLU A 80 -11.63 6.89 -21.03
C GLU A 80 -11.05 6.90 -22.45
N PHE A 81 -10.39 5.80 -22.86
CA PHE A 81 -9.89 5.62 -24.22
C PHE A 81 -11.03 5.67 -25.25
N VAL A 82 -12.07 4.87 -25.06
CA VAL A 82 -13.23 4.82 -25.98
C VAL A 82 -13.94 6.18 -26.04
N GLY A 83 -14.10 6.85 -24.89
CA GLY A 83 -14.69 8.18 -24.82
C GLY A 83 -13.92 9.21 -25.66
N VAL A 84 -12.59 9.23 -25.57
CA VAL A 84 -11.74 10.12 -26.38
C VAL A 84 -11.89 9.82 -27.87
N VAL A 85 -11.82 8.55 -28.26
CA VAL A 85 -11.95 8.14 -29.67
C VAL A 85 -13.32 8.54 -30.24
N LEU A 86 -14.40 8.31 -29.49
CA LEU A 86 -15.76 8.66 -29.92
C LEU A 86 -15.93 10.18 -30.07
N VAL A 87 -15.39 10.97 -29.14
CA VAL A 87 -15.42 12.44 -29.23
C VAL A 87 -14.64 12.92 -30.45
N SER A 88 -13.43 12.42 -30.68
CA SER A 88 -12.63 12.78 -31.86
C SER A 88 -13.34 12.37 -33.16
N ALA A 89 -13.97 11.20 -33.17
CA ALA A 89 -14.72 10.73 -34.33
C ALA A 89 -15.95 11.60 -34.62
N ALA A 90 -16.72 11.97 -33.59
CA ALA A 90 -17.85 12.87 -33.74
C ALA A 90 -17.45 14.24 -34.30
N ILE A 91 -16.31 14.78 -33.82
CA ILE A 91 -15.76 16.05 -34.33
C ILE A 91 -15.32 15.90 -35.78
N GLY A 92 -14.57 14.84 -36.13
CA GLY A 92 -14.14 14.59 -37.50
C GLY A 92 -15.31 14.43 -38.46
N TRP A 93 -16.37 13.75 -38.03
CA TRP A 93 -17.61 13.61 -38.80
C TRP A 93 -18.27 14.98 -39.02
N GLY A 94 -18.38 15.81 -37.97
CA GLY A 94 -18.91 17.17 -38.10
C GLY A 94 -18.13 18.00 -39.12
N ILE A 95 -16.80 17.95 -39.06
CA ILE A 95 -15.93 18.69 -40.01
C ILE A 95 -16.14 18.21 -41.44
N ASP A 96 -16.13 16.89 -41.67
CA ASP A 96 -16.31 16.33 -43.02
C ASP A 96 -17.69 16.68 -43.61
N ASN A 97 -18.75 16.77 -42.80
CA ASN A 97 -20.09 17.17 -43.27
C ASN A 97 -20.22 18.67 -43.53
N TYR A 98 -19.67 19.53 -42.66
CA TYR A 98 -19.80 20.99 -42.80
C TYR A 98 -18.85 21.57 -43.85
N ALA A 99 -17.70 20.95 -44.09
CA ALA A 99 -16.68 21.48 -44.99
C ALA A 99 -17.03 21.27 -46.48
N GLY A 100 -18.09 20.53 -46.82
CA GLY A 100 -18.53 20.33 -48.21
C GLY A 100 -17.44 19.71 -49.12
N LEU A 101 -16.45 19.06 -48.52
CA LEU A 101 -15.37 18.39 -49.22
C LEU A 101 -15.97 17.15 -49.87
N GLY A 102 -16.32 17.23 -51.15
CA GLY A 102 -16.81 16.11 -51.97
C GLY A 102 -15.81 14.95 -52.14
N THR A 103 -14.86 14.80 -51.24
CA THR A 103 -13.67 13.98 -51.34
C THR A 103 -13.40 13.33 -49.99
N LYS A 104 -13.57 12.00 -49.92
CA LYS A 104 -13.01 11.01 -48.96
C LYS A 104 -12.89 11.46 -47.49
N PRO A 105 -13.26 10.63 -46.49
CA PRO A 105 -13.35 11.02 -45.07
C PRO A 105 -11.99 11.34 -44.41
N TRP A 106 -11.32 12.41 -44.87
CA TRP A 106 -9.95 12.75 -44.55
C TRP A 106 -9.86 13.41 -43.17
N ALA A 107 -10.80 14.31 -42.83
CA ALA A 107 -10.82 14.87 -41.48
C ALA A 107 -11.19 13.78 -40.46
N MET A 108 -12.10 12.87 -40.82
CA MET A 108 -12.39 11.70 -40.02
C MET A 108 -11.17 10.82 -39.78
N ILE A 109 -10.41 10.47 -40.82
CA ILE A 109 -9.18 9.67 -40.68
C ILE A 109 -8.16 10.41 -39.80
N ALA A 110 -7.91 11.69 -40.07
CA ALA A 110 -6.96 12.49 -39.30
C ALA A 110 -7.34 12.58 -37.82
N MET A 111 -8.62 12.85 -37.53
CA MET A 111 -9.13 12.94 -36.16
C MET A 111 -9.17 11.58 -35.46
N LEU A 112 -9.42 10.48 -36.17
CA LEU A 112 -9.33 9.13 -35.61
C LEU A 112 -7.89 8.79 -35.21
N VAL A 113 -6.92 9.08 -36.06
CA VAL A 113 -5.50 8.86 -35.75
C VAL A 113 -5.08 9.72 -34.56
N LEU A 114 -5.44 11.01 -34.57
CA LEU A 114 -5.13 11.92 -33.48
C LEU A 114 -5.79 11.51 -32.16
N GLY A 115 -7.07 11.13 -32.20
CA GLY A 115 -7.83 10.64 -31.05
C GLY A 115 -7.29 9.31 -30.51
N PHE A 116 -6.84 8.41 -31.40
CA PHE A 116 -6.19 7.17 -31.02
C PHE A 116 -4.85 7.43 -30.31
N VAL A 117 -3.98 8.28 -30.89
CA VAL A 117 -2.70 8.64 -30.27
C VAL A 117 -2.94 9.31 -28.90
N ALA A 118 -3.90 10.24 -28.81
CA ALA A 118 -4.27 10.87 -27.55
C ALA A 118 -4.82 9.87 -26.52
N GLY A 119 -5.65 8.92 -26.96
CA GLY A 119 -6.20 7.87 -26.12
C GLY A 119 -5.11 6.93 -25.58
N VAL A 120 -4.18 6.48 -26.43
CA VAL A 120 -3.04 5.65 -26.00
C VAL A 120 -2.13 6.42 -25.05
N TYR A 121 -1.81 7.68 -25.36
CA TYR A 121 -1.00 8.53 -24.48
C TYR A 121 -1.64 8.69 -23.09
N ARG A 122 -2.95 8.93 -23.02
CA ARG A 122 -3.71 8.98 -21.75
C ARG A 122 -3.66 7.65 -21.00
N ALA A 123 -3.89 6.52 -21.68
CA ALA A 123 -3.84 5.20 -21.04
C ALA A 123 -2.45 4.89 -20.46
N MET A 124 -1.38 5.23 -21.20
CA MET A 124 0.00 5.09 -20.74
C MET A 124 0.30 6.00 -19.55
N GLN A 125 -0.18 7.24 -19.56
CA GLN A 125 0.02 8.18 -18.47
C GLN A 125 -0.72 7.73 -17.19
N THR A 126 -1.95 7.22 -17.33
CA THR A 126 -2.70 6.65 -16.21
C THR A 126 -1.95 5.47 -15.60
N THR A 127 -1.35 4.61 -16.45
CA THR A 127 -0.51 3.50 -15.99
C THR A 127 0.76 3.99 -15.27
N ALA A 128 1.45 4.98 -15.83
CA ALA A 128 2.68 5.53 -15.26
C ALA A 128 2.47 6.27 -13.92
N GLN A 129 1.30 6.87 -13.69
CA GLN A 129 0.96 7.46 -12.39
C GLN A 129 0.86 6.41 -11.28
N PHE A 130 0.63 5.14 -11.61
CA PHE A 130 0.57 4.06 -10.62
C PHE A 130 1.95 3.51 -10.25
N ASP A 131 2.89 3.49 -11.20
CA ASP A 131 4.28 3.10 -10.92
C ASP A 131 5.02 4.15 -10.06
N ALA A 132 4.51 5.38 -10.02
CA ALA A 132 5.09 6.51 -9.29
C ALA A 132 4.67 6.59 -7.81
N ASP A 133 3.80 5.71 -7.30
CA ASP A 133 3.47 5.67 -5.87
C ASP A 133 4.62 5.03 -5.04
N PRO A 134 5.39 5.81 -4.25
CA PRO A 134 6.67 5.35 -3.67
C PRO A 134 6.55 4.44 -2.44
N SER A 135 5.36 3.96 -2.07
CA SER A 135 5.16 3.20 -0.82
C SER A 135 5.79 1.80 -0.80
N THR A 136 6.40 1.34 -1.89
CA THR A 136 7.14 0.06 -2.00
C THR A 136 8.67 0.18 -1.84
N GLY A 137 9.21 1.37 -1.58
CA GLY A 137 10.66 1.62 -1.59
C GLY A 137 11.27 2.10 -0.27
N SER A 138 11.16 1.34 0.84
CA SER A 138 12.01 1.57 2.03
C SER A 138 12.23 0.29 2.83
N ARG A 139 12.96 -0.65 2.24
CA ARG A 139 13.47 -1.85 2.93
C ARG A 139 14.82 -2.24 2.33
N LYS A 140 15.87 -1.49 2.68
CA LYS A 140 17.27 -1.89 2.59
C LYS A 140 17.99 -1.42 3.84
#